data_AF-A0A4V3VL70-F1
#
_entry.id   AF-A0A4V3VL70-F1
#
_cell.length_a   1.000
_cell.length_b   1.000
_cell.length_c   1.000
_cell.angle_alpha   90.00
_cell.angle_beta   90.00
_cell.angle_gamma   90.00
#
_symmetry.space_group_name_H-M   'P 1'
#
loop_
_entity.id
_entity.type
_entity.pdbx_description
1 polymer ?
#
loop_
_entity_poly.entity_id
_entity_poly.type
_entity_poly.pdbx_seq_one_letter_code
_entity_poly.pdbx_strand_id
1 'polypeptide(L)'
;MASASRNERDEGVEFYYESDGTVTAKDLETGLARGGETRAEALAQLAEVIELHEGGGESIDDPDAFLEEELGIDPDEIEEVPPEDHPEFMK
;
A
#
# COMPACT_ATOMS: atom_id res chain seq x y z
N MET A 1 -17.41 -25.94 -18.82
CA MET A 1 -16.39 -26.31 -17.81
C MET A 1 -15.04 -25.88 -18.38
N ALA A 2 -14.54 -24.70 -18.03
CA ALA A 2 -13.20 -24.28 -18.44
C ALA A 2 -12.22 -24.73 -17.34
N SER A 3 -11.33 -25.66 -17.69
CA SER A 3 -10.21 -26.06 -16.83
C SER A 3 -9.07 -25.10 -17.09
N ALA A 4 -8.86 -24.12 -16.21
CA ALA A 4 -7.66 -23.30 -16.25
C ALA A 4 -6.50 -24.14 -15.70
N SER A 5 -5.57 -24.50 -16.58
CA SER A 5 -4.25 -25.01 -16.19
C SER A 5 -3.62 -23.97 -15.26
N ARG A 6 -3.37 -24.32 -13.99
CA ARG A 6 -2.59 -23.47 -13.08
C ARG A 6 -1.20 -23.32 -13.69
N ASN A 7 -1.00 -22.18 -14.32
CA ASN A 7 0.30 -21.71 -14.75
C ASN A 7 1.12 -21.45 -13.49
N GLU A 8 2.39 -21.85 -13.46
CA GLU A 8 3.33 -21.69 -12.33
C GLU A 8 3.78 -20.24 -12.14
N ARG A 9 2.95 -19.27 -12.56
CA ARG A 9 3.17 -17.86 -12.32
C ARG A 9 2.37 -17.50 -11.08
N ASP A 10 2.98 -16.76 -10.18
CA ASP A 10 2.35 -16.20 -8.99
C ASP A 10 1.35 -15.09 -9.41
N GLU A 11 0.31 -15.47 -10.15
CA GLU A 11 -0.79 -14.61 -10.60
C GLU A 11 -1.97 -14.75 -9.63
N GLY A 12 -2.62 -13.64 -9.29
CA GLY A 12 -3.86 -13.60 -8.49
C GLY A 12 -3.73 -12.95 -7.11
N VAL A 13 -4.77 -13.13 -6.28
CA VAL A 13 -4.89 -12.46 -4.98
C VAL A 13 -5.06 -13.46 -3.84
N GLU A 14 -4.24 -13.31 -2.79
CA GLU A 14 -4.39 -14.01 -1.52
C GLU A 14 -5.14 -13.16 -0.49
N PHE A 15 -5.93 -13.83 0.37
CA PHE A 15 -6.64 -13.17 1.47
C PHE A 15 -6.15 -13.67 2.83
N TYR A 16 -5.82 -12.74 3.71
CA TYR A 16 -5.46 -12.97 5.10
C TYR A 16 -6.59 -12.45 5.99
N TYR A 17 -7.10 -13.26 6.91
CA TYR A 17 -8.18 -12.89 7.84
C TYR A 17 -7.58 -12.67 9.21
N GLU A 18 -7.80 -11.48 9.74
CA GLU A 18 -7.29 -11.08 11.03
C GLU A 18 -8.27 -11.45 12.15
N SER A 19 -7.75 -11.56 13.38
CA SER A 19 -8.57 -11.92 14.55
C SER A 19 -9.64 -10.89 14.91
N ASP A 20 -9.47 -9.64 14.47
CA ASP A 20 -10.43 -8.55 14.67
C ASP A 20 -11.57 -8.55 13.62
N GLY A 21 -11.55 -9.49 12.68
CA GLY A 21 -12.56 -9.63 11.62
C GLY A 21 -12.25 -8.87 10.34
N THR A 22 -11.16 -8.10 10.29
CA THR A 22 -10.70 -7.44 9.06
C THR A 22 -10.06 -8.45 8.10
N VAL A 23 -9.92 -8.04 6.84
CA VAL A 23 -9.32 -8.87 5.80
C VAL A 23 -8.31 -8.07 4.99
N THR A 24 -7.17 -8.69 4.72
CA THR A 24 -6.12 -8.15 3.85
C THR A 24 -6.11 -8.91 2.54
N ALA A 25 -6.19 -8.18 1.42
CA ALA A 25 -5.96 -8.70 0.08
C ALA A 25 -4.52 -8.42 -0.33
N LYS A 26 -3.81 -9.43 -0.85
CA LYS A 26 -2.43 -9.31 -1.35
C LYS A 26 -2.37 -9.76 -2.79
N ASP A 27 -1.90 -8.89 -3.68
CA ASP A 27 -1.60 -9.24 -5.05
C ASP A 27 -0.28 -10.02 -5.12
N LEU A 28 -0.29 -11.18 -5.77
CA LEU A 28 0.85 -12.08 -5.85
C LEU A 28 1.92 -11.60 -6.85
N GLU A 29 1.51 -10.84 -7.86
CA GLU A 29 2.40 -10.38 -8.93
C GLU A 29 3.29 -9.22 -8.45
N THR A 30 2.70 -8.24 -7.77
CA THR A 30 3.37 -7.04 -7.24
C THR A 30 3.82 -7.18 -5.79
N GLY A 31 3.22 -8.12 -5.03
CA GLY A 31 3.41 -8.25 -3.59
C GLY A 31 2.70 -7.20 -2.74
N LEU A 32 1.99 -6.26 -3.38
CA LEU A 32 1.23 -5.20 -2.70
C LEU A 32 0.06 -5.78 -1.93
N ALA A 33 -0.27 -5.17 -0.78
CA ALA A 33 -1.35 -5.63 0.07
C ALA A 33 -2.12 -4.45 0.68
N ARG A 34 -3.45 -4.61 0.80
CA ARG A 34 -4.33 -3.66 1.48
C ARG A 34 -5.45 -4.35 2.26
N GLY A 35 -5.75 -3.76 3.42
CA GLY A 35 -6.78 -4.21 4.34
C GLY A 35 -8.13 -3.51 4.11
N GLY A 36 -9.20 -4.14 4.60
CA GLY A 36 -10.53 -3.56 4.69
C GLY A 36 -11.41 -4.32 5.68
N GLU A 37 -12.55 -3.75 6.05
CA GLU A 37 -13.54 -4.42 6.92
C GLU A 37 -14.18 -5.61 6.20
N THR A 38 -14.18 -5.59 4.87
CA THR A 38 -14.73 -6.65 4.02
C THR A 38 -13.79 -7.02 2.87
N ARG A 39 -14.01 -8.20 2.27
CA ARG A 39 -13.22 -8.62 1.09
C ARG A 39 -13.35 -7.62 -0.07
N ALA A 40 -14.54 -7.06 -0.27
CA ALA A 40 -14.80 -6.12 -1.34
C ALA A 40 -14.03 -4.81 -1.12
N GLU A 41 -14.00 -4.32 0.12
CA GLU A 41 -13.24 -3.13 0.48
C GLU A 41 -11.73 -3.36 0.35
N ALA A 42 -11.21 -4.48 0.85
CA ALA A 42 -9.80 -4.82 0.73
C ALA A 42 -9.36 -4.90 -0.74
N LEU A 43 -10.18 -5.48 -1.62
CA LEU A 43 -9.94 -5.50 -3.06
C LEU A 43 -10.00 -4.11 -3.70
N ALA A 44 -10.96 -3.27 -3.30
CA ALA A 44 -11.07 -1.91 -3.84
C ALA A 44 -9.84 -1.08 -3.47
N GLN A 45 -9.40 -1.14 -2.22
CA GLN A 45 -8.18 -0.47 -1.79
C GLN A 45 -6.91 -1.05 -2.45
N LEU A 46 -6.86 -2.38 -2.65
CA LEU A 46 -5.73 -2.99 -3.33
C LEU A 46 -5.63 -2.52 -4.79
N ALA A 47 -6.76 -2.41 -5.50
CA ALA A 47 -6.79 -1.91 -6.87
C ALA A 47 -6.26 -0.47 -6.96
N GLU A 48 -6.66 0.40 -6.03
CA GLU A 48 -6.14 1.78 -5.94
C GLU A 48 -4.62 1.80 -5.75
N VAL A 49 -4.09 0.97 -4.86
CA VAL A 49 -2.64 0.93 -4.62
C VAL A 49 -1.86 0.40 -5.82
N ILE A 50 -2.40 -0.57 -6.56
CA ILE A 50 -1.79 -1.03 -7.81
C ILE A 50 -1.75 0.11 -8.83
N GLU A 51 -2.87 0.82 -9.01
CA GLU A 51 -2.94 1.97 -9.92
C GLU A 51 -1.94 3.07 -9.53
N LEU A 52 -1.84 3.40 -8.23
CA LEU A 52 -0.87 4.37 -7.73
C LEU A 52 0.57 3.91 -7.94
N HIS A 53 0.87 2.63 -7.74
CA HIS A 53 2.19 2.05 -7.97
C HIS A 53 2.60 2.12 -9.45
N GLU A 54 1.64 1.99 -10.36
CA GLU A 54 1.83 2.13 -11.80
C GLU A 54 1.86 3.60 -12.27
N GLY A 55 1.79 4.56 -11.33
CA GLY A 55 1.88 5.99 -11.61
C GLY A 55 0.55 6.66 -11.98
N GLY A 56 -0.59 6.03 -11.67
CA GLY A 56 -1.92 6.59 -11.90
C GLY A 56 -2.29 7.77 -10.99
N GLY A 57 -1.48 8.06 -9.97
CA GLY A 57 -1.66 9.22 -9.10
C GLY A 57 -1.26 10.55 -9.74
N GLU A 58 -1.74 11.64 -9.17
CA GLU A 58 -1.26 12.98 -9.53
C GLU A 58 0.16 13.18 -9.00
N SER A 59 1.08 13.57 -9.89
CA SER A 59 2.46 13.87 -9.51
C SER A 59 2.51 15.22 -8.79
N ILE A 60 3.29 15.30 -7.72
CA ILE A 60 3.54 16.55 -6.99
C ILE A 60 4.82 17.16 -7.55
N ASP A 61 4.71 18.32 -8.21
CA ASP A 61 5.84 19.02 -8.81
C ASP A 61 6.75 19.70 -7.77
N ASP A 62 6.14 20.25 -6.71
CA ASP A 62 6.81 20.91 -5.59
C ASP A 62 6.36 20.27 -4.27
N PRO A 63 7.14 19.30 -3.74
CA PRO A 63 6.78 18.58 -2.51
C PRO A 63 6.71 19.48 -1.28
N ASP A 64 7.57 20.50 -1.19
CA ASP A 64 7.65 21.38 -0.01
C ASP A 64 6.42 22.28 0.03
N ALA A 65 6.04 22.87 -1.12
CA ALA A 65 4.81 23.64 -1.21
C ALA A 65 3.56 22.80 -0.90
N PHE A 66 3.51 21.54 -1.36
CA PHE A 66 2.39 20.65 -1.05
C PHE A 66 2.29 20.32 0.44
N LEU A 67 3.43 20.09 1.11
CA LEU A 67 3.47 19.87 2.56
C LEU A 67 2.92 21.08 3.32
N GLU A 68 3.36 22.29 2.98
CA GLU A 68 2.94 23.51 3.67
C GLU A 68 1.47 23.86 3.39
N GLU A 69 1.08 23.89 2.11
CA GLU A 69 -0.20 24.46 1.67
C GLU A 69 -1.37 23.48 1.86
N GLU A 70 -1.18 22.20 1.53
CA GLU A 70 -2.26 21.21 1.54
C GLU A 70 -2.29 20.39 2.84
N LEU A 71 -1.12 20.04 3.38
CA LEU A 71 -1.02 19.22 4.58
C LEU A 71 -0.82 20.05 5.87
N GLY A 72 -0.44 21.33 5.76
CA GLY A 72 -0.17 22.19 6.90
C GLY A 72 1.06 21.74 7.72
N ILE A 73 2.01 21.10 7.05
CA ILE A 73 3.25 20.58 7.61
C ILE A 73 4.39 21.50 7.16
N ASP A 74 5.14 22.06 8.11
CA ASP A 74 6.34 22.81 7.80
C ASP A 74 7.48 21.83 7.41
N PRO A 75 8.02 21.89 6.18
CA PRO A 75 9.06 20.99 5.72
C PRO A 75 10.35 21.12 6.53
N ASP A 76 10.62 22.29 7.11
CA ASP A 76 11.80 22.51 7.97
C ASP A 76 11.63 21.89 9.37
N GLU A 77 10.40 21.59 9.79
CA GLU A 77 10.09 20.91 11.06
C GLU A 77 10.14 19.37 10.95
N ILE A 78 10.32 18.82 9.74
CA ILE A 78 10.46 17.38 9.53
C ILE A 78 11.87 16.95 9.97
N GLU A 79 12.00 16.60 11.24
CA GLU A 79 13.26 16.06 11.78
C GLU A 79 13.53 14.64 11.23
N GLU A 80 14.73 14.42 10.68
CA GLU A 80 15.23 13.05 10.47
C GLU A 80 15.43 12.39 11.84
N VAL A 81 14.65 11.34 12.11
CA VAL A 81 14.84 10.52 13.30
C VAL A 81 16.21 9.83 13.19
N PRO A 82 17.12 9.99 14.16
CA PRO A 82 18.42 9.39 14.06
C PRO A 82 18.32 7.85 14.13
N PRO A 83 19.21 7.10 13.46
CA PRO A 83 19.10 5.63 13.38
C PRO A 83 19.07 4.92 14.74
N GLU A 84 19.70 5.49 15.78
CA GLU A 84 19.62 4.99 17.15
C GLU A 84 18.20 4.94 17.74
N ASP A 85 17.32 5.84 17.28
CA ASP A 85 15.93 5.96 17.71
C ASP A 85 14.96 5.19 16.81
N HIS A 86 15.44 4.61 15.70
CA HIS A 86 14.66 3.68 14.91
C HIS A 86 14.25 2.46 15.74
N PRO A 87 13.13 1.80 15.43
CA PRO A 87 12.83 0.51 16.02
C PRO A 87 13.89 -0.53 15.61
N GLU A 88 14.18 -1.52 16.46
CA GLU A 88 15.27 -2.50 16.27
C GLU A 88 15.23 -3.24 14.92
N PHE A 89 14.06 -3.39 14.30
CA PHE A 89 13.93 -4.05 13.01
C PHE A 89 14.27 -3.15 11.80
N MET A 90 14.43 -1.84 12.01
CA MET A 90 14.86 -0.84 11.03
C MET A 90 16.29 -0.30 11.30
N LYS A 91 16.99 -0.85 12.30
CA LYS A 91 18.40 -0.58 12.56
C LYS A 91 19.33 -1.44 11.70
#